data_AF-A0A350H7W4-F1
#
_entry.id   AF-A0A350H7W4-F1
#
_cell.length_a   1.000
_cell.length_b   1.000
_cell.length_c   1.000
_cell.angle_alpha   90.00
_cell.angle_beta   90.00
_cell.angle_gamma   90.00
#
_symmetry.space_group_name_H-M   'P 1'
#
loop_
_entity.id
_entity.type
_entity.pdbx_description
1 polymer ?
#
loop_
_entity_poly.entity_id
_entity_poly.type
_entity_poly.pdbx_seq_one_letter_code
_entity_poly.pdbx_strand_id
1 'polypeptide(L)'
;MWVYFNGFVYALSLLTLIILVFRRDKHILLKFALSLLFVFSLQFVLQPLMPGIAKRMIYLIIMSADIIFVFKLFRSIKKIFLNKFLADRLYVLKTALFWMVVIIGISEGAVAVLAESKIIKLYSPLVIMGRGNNEDWREAHITGEKSKVFDPVLFWKPADKYPYNKYGFKGDVFAKKKSGKKRIFFYGDSNTDGQDEVSYAKFVQSMKIDSFEIFNAGVAGWSSYQGLKRFLSEYDEWRPDVVFFSFGWNDCANAMGRQDKEYSPPPKVIINVQRFLLQYKTTLFFLNLIKKDKANSYEYLPRVSKEDYIENINTAYQFCRERGIQFIVLTRPYVYEAKFFETDSTFRRFVPLYNETLRILAEENNIPLIDVQMEFAGKDSFFSDESHFNRNGYKHLAEIITAYTGELTRESLKFKK
;
A
#
# COMPACT_ATOMS: atom_id res chain seq x y z
N MET A 1 0.61 -13.95 -13.12
CA MET A 1 0.96 -15.35 -13.49
C MET A 1 0.17 -15.85 -14.70
N TRP A 2 -1.17 -15.79 -14.71
CA TRP A 2 -2.01 -16.33 -15.79
C TRP A 2 -1.77 -15.72 -17.18
N VAL A 3 -1.69 -14.38 -17.29
CA VAL A 3 -1.42 -13.69 -18.57
C VAL A 3 -0.03 -14.04 -19.11
N TYR A 4 0.97 -14.15 -18.24
CA TYR A 4 2.35 -14.46 -18.63
C TYR A 4 2.54 -15.95 -18.96
N PHE A 5 1.87 -16.86 -18.24
CA PHE A 5 1.87 -18.29 -18.55
C PHE A 5 1.15 -18.57 -19.87
N ASN A 6 -0.04 -17.97 -20.08
CA ASN A 6 -0.73 -18.06 -21.36
C ASN A 6 0.11 -17.44 -22.48
N GLY A 7 0.74 -16.28 -22.27
CA GLY A 7 1.65 -15.66 -23.22
C GLY A 7 2.81 -16.57 -23.61
N PHE A 8 3.41 -17.28 -22.65
CA PHE A 8 4.45 -18.27 -22.90
C PHE A 8 3.93 -19.47 -23.69
N VAL A 9 2.77 -20.02 -23.33
CA VAL A 9 2.12 -21.13 -24.05
C VAL A 9 1.74 -20.70 -25.48
N TYR A 10 1.25 -19.47 -25.67
CA TYR A 10 0.96 -18.89 -26.99
C TYR A 10 2.22 -18.75 -27.83
N ALA A 11 3.31 -18.22 -27.26
CA ALA A 11 4.59 -18.10 -27.96
C ALA A 11 5.15 -19.48 -28.36
N LEU A 12 5.07 -20.47 -27.47
CA LEU A 12 5.52 -21.84 -27.75
C LEU A 12 4.66 -22.53 -28.82
N SER A 13 3.35 -22.31 -28.77
CA SER A 13 2.39 -22.88 -29.73
C SER A 13 2.54 -22.24 -31.11
N LEU A 14 2.73 -20.91 -31.17
CA LEU A 14 2.99 -20.17 -32.41
C LEU A 14 4.32 -20.57 -33.03
N LEU A 15 5.38 -20.69 -32.23
CA LEU A 15 6.69 -21.18 -32.69
C LEU A 15 6.58 -22.60 -33.27
N THR A 16 5.81 -23.47 -32.61
CA THR A 16 5.57 -24.83 -33.08
C THR A 16 4.75 -24.85 -34.38
N LEU A 17 3.73 -23.99 -34.49
CA LEU A 17 2.94 -23.82 -35.71
C LEU A 17 3.81 -23.35 -36.89
N ILE A 18 4.66 -22.34 -36.68
CA ILE A 18 5.60 -21.83 -37.68
C ILE A 18 6.51 -22.96 -38.19
N ILE A 19 7.10 -23.74 -37.27
CA ILE A 19 7.97 -24.87 -37.61
C ILE A 19 7.23 -25.93 -38.44
N LEU A 20 5.97 -26.25 -38.09
CA LEU A 20 5.16 -27.24 -38.81
C LEU A 20 4.73 -26.74 -40.19
N VAL A 21 4.40 -25.44 -40.33
CA VAL A 21 4.06 -24.81 -41.63
C VAL A 21 5.25 -24.85 -42.59
N PHE A 22 6.46 -24.52 -42.12
CA PHE A 22 7.67 -24.56 -42.95
C PHE A 22 7.99 -25.96 -43.49
N ARG A 23 7.57 -27.02 -42.79
CA ARG A 23 7.83 -28.41 -43.20
C ARG A 23 6.72 -29.05 -44.05
N ARG A 24 5.62 -28.33 -44.32
CA ARG A 24 4.48 -28.79 -45.15
C ARG A 24 3.85 -30.13 -44.70
N ASP A 25 4.00 -30.53 -43.44
CA ASP A 25 3.35 -31.74 -42.92
C ASP A 25 1.90 -31.43 -42.51
N LYS A 26 1.02 -31.45 -43.52
CA LYS A 26 -0.38 -31.00 -43.39
C LYS A 26 -1.18 -31.82 -42.37
N HIS A 27 -0.85 -33.09 -42.17
CA HIS A 27 -1.60 -33.98 -41.29
C HIS A 27 -1.25 -33.74 -39.81
N ILE A 28 0.02 -33.51 -39.48
CA ILE A 28 0.44 -33.14 -38.12
C ILE A 28 -0.04 -31.72 -37.78
N LEU A 29 0.03 -30.80 -38.75
CA LEU A 29 -0.47 -29.43 -38.59
C LEU A 29 -1.96 -29.39 -38.27
N LEU A 30 -2.77 -30.17 -38.99
CA LEU A 30 -4.23 -30.25 -38.77
C LEU A 30 -4.56 -30.82 -37.38
N LYS A 31 -3.89 -31.89 -36.95
CA LYS A 31 -4.09 -32.46 -35.61
C LYS A 31 -3.70 -31.47 -34.51
N PHE A 32 -2.58 -30.76 -34.68
CA PHE A 32 -2.15 -29.73 -33.74
C PHE A 32 -3.17 -28.58 -33.64
N ALA A 33 -3.62 -28.06 -34.79
CA ALA A 33 -4.62 -26.99 -34.84
C ALA A 33 -5.96 -27.40 -34.20
N LEU A 34 -6.46 -28.61 -34.47
CA LEU A 34 -7.70 -29.12 -33.91
C LEU A 34 -7.61 -29.35 -32.39
N SER A 35 -6.48 -29.86 -31.88
CA SER A 35 -6.27 -30.00 -30.43
C SER A 35 -6.20 -28.64 -29.73
N LEU A 36 -5.51 -27.67 -30.33
CA LEU A 36 -5.45 -26.30 -29.81
C LEU A 36 -6.85 -25.69 -29.75
N LEU A 37 -7.62 -25.80 -30.83
CA LEU A 37 -8.97 -25.27 -30.96
C LEU A 37 -9.94 -25.91 -29.96
N PHE A 38 -9.81 -27.22 -29.70
CA PHE A 38 -10.62 -27.95 -28.72
C PHE A 38 -10.33 -27.49 -27.29
N VAL A 39 -9.05 -27.38 -26.90
CA VAL A 39 -8.67 -26.92 -25.55
C VAL A 39 -9.13 -25.48 -25.32
N PHE A 40 -8.94 -24.59 -26.30
CA PHE A 40 -9.39 -23.20 -26.19
C PHE A 40 -10.91 -23.06 -26.14
N SER A 41 -11.64 -23.80 -26.97
CA SER A 41 -13.11 -23.81 -26.97
C SER A 41 -13.67 -24.33 -25.64
N LEU A 42 -13.10 -25.41 -25.10
CA LEU A 42 -13.51 -25.99 -23.82
C LEU A 42 -13.23 -25.02 -22.66
N GLN A 43 -12.07 -24.34 -22.68
CA GLN A 43 -11.71 -23.34 -21.69
C GLN A 43 -12.65 -22.13 -21.71
N PHE A 44 -13.02 -21.63 -22.90
CA PHE A 44 -13.90 -20.46 -23.06
C PHE A 44 -15.33 -20.74 -22.55
N VAL A 45 -15.83 -21.96 -22.77
CA VAL A 45 -17.18 -22.38 -22.33
C VAL A 45 -17.25 -22.60 -20.82
N LEU A 46 -16.20 -23.14 -20.19
CA LEU A 46 -16.22 -23.50 -18.76
C LEU A 46 -15.88 -22.33 -17.83
N GLN A 47 -15.20 -21.28 -18.32
CA GLN A 47 -14.71 -20.17 -17.49
C GLN A 47 -15.81 -19.38 -16.74
N PRO A 48 -16.99 -19.07 -17.33
CA PRO A 48 -18.03 -18.27 -16.69
C PRO A 48 -18.84 -19.06 -15.65
N LEU A 49 -18.81 -20.39 -15.69
CA LEU A 49 -19.79 -21.24 -15.00
C LEU A 49 -19.34 -21.79 -13.63
N MET A 50 -18.12 -21.46 -13.15
CA MET A 50 -17.54 -22.17 -12.00
C MET A 50 -16.93 -21.26 -10.90
N PRO A 51 -17.29 -21.46 -9.62
CA PRO A 51 -16.71 -20.73 -8.49
C PRO A 51 -15.44 -21.37 -7.92
N GLY A 52 -14.54 -20.50 -7.43
CA GLY A 52 -13.51 -20.78 -6.41
C GLY A 52 -12.62 -22.01 -6.60
N ILE A 53 -12.86 -23.04 -5.79
CA ILE A 53 -12.00 -24.23 -5.64
C ILE A 53 -12.16 -25.21 -6.79
N ALA A 54 -13.40 -25.45 -7.26
CA ALA A 54 -13.68 -26.32 -8.41
C ALA A 54 -12.97 -25.81 -9.68
N LYS A 55 -12.96 -24.48 -9.85
CA LYS A 55 -12.23 -23.81 -10.91
C LYS A 55 -10.72 -24.08 -10.84
N ARG A 56 -10.11 -24.04 -9.65
CA ARG A 56 -8.67 -24.33 -9.46
C ARG A 56 -8.32 -25.79 -9.72
N MET A 57 -9.15 -26.73 -9.27
CA MET A 57 -8.98 -28.17 -9.49
C MET A 57 -9.06 -28.53 -10.97
N ILE A 58 -10.05 -28.02 -11.69
CA ILE A 58 -10.21 -28.27 -13.12
C ILE A 58 -9.07 -27.61 -13.91
N TYR A 59 -8.59 -26.42 -13.50
CA TYR A 59 -7.39 -25.84 -14.11
C TYR A 59 -6.14 -26.68 -13.89
N LEU A 60 -5.96 -27.29 -12.72
CA LEU A 60 -4.85 -28.21 -12.49
C LEU A 60 -4.95 -29.44 -13.40
N ILE A 61 -6.15 -29.96 -13.64
CA ILE A 61 -6.38 -31.09 -14.55
C ILE A 61 -6.09 -30.69 -16.00
N ILE A 62 -6.61 -29.55 -16.47
CA ILE A 62 -6.38 -29.03 -17.83
C ILE A 62 -4.89 -28.75 -18.04
N MET A 63 -4.24 -28.07 -17.09
CA MET A 63 -2.80 -27.79 -17.15
C MET A 63 -1.98 -29.10 -17.16
N SER A 64 -2.39 -30.12 -16.40
CA SER A 64 -1.74 -31.44 -16.43
C SER A 64 -1.90 -32.12 -17.79
N ALA A 65 -3.08 -32.03 -18.41
CA ALA A 65 -3.34 -32.56 -19.73
C ALA A 65 -2.54 -31.83 -20.81
N ASP A 66 -2.46 -30.49 -20.74
CA ASP A 66 -1.66 -29.66 -21.65
C ASP A 66 -0.17 -29.98 -21.52
N ILE A 67 0.33 -30.18 -20.30
CA ILE A 67 1.72 -30.60 -20.03
C ILE A 67 2.00 -31.95 -20.70
N ILE A 68 1.11 -32.94 -20.53
CA ILE A 68 1.24 -34.27 -21.16
C ILE A 68 1.24 -34.14 -22.69
N PHE A 69 0.36 -33.30 -23.24
CA PHE A 69 0.25 -33.07 -24.68
C PHE A 69 1.51 -32.42 -25.26
N VAL A 70 1.99 -31.34 -24.64
CA VAL A 70 3.25 -30.67 -25.00
C VAL A 70 4.41 -31.67 -24.96
N PHE A 71 4.46 -32.55 -23.95
CA PHE A 71 5.50 -33.58 -23.85
C PHE A 71 5.45 -34.59 -25.01
N LYS A 72 4.26 -35.05 -25.41
CA LYS A 72 4.07 -35.93 -26.57
C LYS A 72 4.45 -35.25 -27.89
N LEU A 73 4.08 -33.98 -28.05
CA LEU A 73 4.42 -33.19 -29.22
C LEU A 73 5.94 -32.98 -29.34
N PHE A 74 6.61 -32.65 -28.24
CA PHE A 74 8.07 -32.46 -28.25
C PHE A 74 8.87 -33.75 -28.44
N ARG A 75 8.40 -34.90 -27.93
CA ARG A 75 8.99 -36.21 -28.29
C ARG A 75 8.95 -36.44 -29.80
N SER A 76 7.89 -35.98 -30.46
CA SER A 76 7.75 -36.06 -31.92
C SER A 76 8.70 -35.07 -32.63
N ILE A 77 8.90 -33.86 -32.09
CA ILE A 77 9.86 -32.86 -32.61
C ILE A 77 11.32 -33.31 -32.41
N LYS A 78 11.66 -34.03 -31.32
CA LYS A 78 13.02 -34.56 -31.05
C LYS A 78 13.52 -35.51 -32.14
N LYS A 79 12.61 -36.27 -32.78
CA LYS A 79 12.93 -37.12 -33.93
C LYS A 79 13.31 -36.33 -35.20
N ILE A 80 13.00 -35.03 -35.22
CA ILE A 80 12.93 -34.23 -36.44
C ILE A 80 14.05 -33.15 -36.53
N PHE A 81 14.75 -32.83 -35.43
CA PHE A 81 15.80 -31.79 -35.41
C PHE A 81 17.24 -32.36 -35.34
N LEU A 82 18.02 -32.10 -36.39
CA LEU A 82 19.48 -32.29 -36.50
C LEU A 82 20.23 -31.23 -35.69
N ASN A 83 20.80 -31.64 -34.54
CA ASN A 83 22.20 -31.55 -34.14
C ASN A 83 22.22 -32.08 -32.70
N LYS A 84 22.65 -33.34 -32.54
CA LYS A 84 22.43 -34.15 -31.32
C LYS A 84 22.84 -33.41 -30.05
N PHE A 85 23.92 -32.63 -30.13
CA PHE A 85 24.46 -31.84 -29.04
C PHE A 85 23.57 -30.68 -28.55
N LEU A 86 23.03 -29.85 -29.46
CA LEU A 86 22.12 -28.75 -29.10
C LEU A 86 20.78 -29.28 -28.61
N ALA A 87 20.29 -30.36 -29.21
CA ALA A 87 19.06 -31.03 -28.79
C ALA A 87 19.17 -31.60 -27.37
N ASP A 88 20.30 -32.21 -27.02
CA ASP A 88 20.53 -32.77 -25.69
C ASP A 88 20.68 -31.67 -24.61
N ARG A 89 21.39 -30.58 -24.89
CA ARG A 89 21.47 -29.42 -23.95
C ARG A 89 20.12 -28.75 -23.73
N LEU A 90 19.35 -28.53 -24.80
CA LEU A 90 17.99 -27.98 -24.68
C LEU A 90 17.04 -28.94 -23.96
N TYR A 91 17.23 -30.26 -24.12
CA TYR A 91 16.45 -31.26 -23.39
C TYR A 91 16.76 -31.21 -21.89
N VAL A 92 18.04 -31.19 -21.49
CA VAL A 92 18.43 -31.09 -20.08
C VAL A 92 17.90 -29.79 -19.46
N LEU A 93 18.07 -28.64 -20.12
CA LEU A 93 17.55 -27.36 -19.63
C LEU A 93 16.03 -27.38 -19.46
N LYS A 94 15.30 -27.97 -20.41
CA LYS A 94 13.83 -28.11 -20.33
C LYS A 94 13.40 -29.03 -19.19
N THR A 95 14.06 -30.18 -19.05
CA THR A 95 13.78 -31.12 -17.96
C THR A 95 14.05 -30.47 -16.61
N ALA A 96 15.14 -29.70 -16.48
CA ALA A 96 15.44 -28.93 -15.27
C ALA A 96 14.38 -27.86 -15.00
N LEU A 97 13.99 -27.07 -16.00
CA LEU A 97 12.93 -26.05 -15.85
C LEU A 97 11.57 -26.67 -15.50
N PHE A 98 11.23 -27.82 -16.10
CA PHE A 98 10.02 -28.57 -15.78
C PHE A 98 10.00 -29.00 -14.31
N TRP A 99 11.06 -29.68 -13.85
CA TRP A 99 11.15 -30.12 -12.47
C TRP A 99 11.17 -28.94 -11.51
N MET A 100 11.81 -27.83 -11.86
CA MET A 100 11.77 -26.59 -11.07
C MET A 100 10.33 -26.08 -10.91
N VAL A 101 9.53 -26.01 -11.99
CA VAL A 101 8.12 -25.59 -11.93
C VAL A 101 7.28 -26.56 -11.11
N VAL A 102 7.48 -27.87 -11.29
CA VAL A 102 6.77 -28.91 -10.52
C VAL A 102 7.10 -28.79 -9.03
N ILE A 103 8.38 -28.65 -8.67
CA ILE A 103 8.82 -28.49 -7.29
C ILE A 103 8.21 -27.22 -6.67
N ILE A 104 8.32 -26.07 -7.36
CA ILE A 104 7.73 -24.80 -6.88
C ILE A 104 6.22 -24.94 -6.68
N GLY A 105 5.52 -25.58 -7.63
CA GLY A 105 4.08 -25.79 -7.56
C GLY A 105 3.65 -26.71 -6.41
N ILE A 106 4.37 -27.81 -6.20
CA ILE A 106 4.14 -28.74 -5.08
C ILE A 106 4.42 -28.04 -3.76
N SER A 107 5.54 -27.31 -3.63
CA SER A 107 5.87 -26.56 -2.41
C SER A 107 4.83 -25.49 -2.10
N GLU A 108 4.38 -24.73 -3.10
CA GLU A 108 3.34 -23.72 -2.93
C GLU A 108 2.01 -24.34 -2.51
N GLY A 109 1.61 -25.45 -3.13
CA GLY A 109 0.41 -26.20 -2.75
C GLY A 109 0.48 -26.75 -1.33
N ALA A 110 1.61 -27.33 -0.95
CA ALA A 110 1.83 -27.86 0.40
C ALA A 110 1.75 -26.75 1.47
N VAL A 111 2.47 -25.64 1.27
CA VAL A 111 2.41 -24.48 2.17
C VAL A 111 0.99 -23.89 2.23
N ALA A 112 0.27 -23.86 1.11
CA ALA A 112 -1.11 -23.39 1.07
C ALA A 112 -2.04 -24.21 1.97
N VAL A 113 -1.97 -25.55 1.85
CA VAL A 113 -2.76 -26.48 2.66
C VAL A 113 -2.39 -26.34 4.13
N LEU A 114 -1.09 -26.37 4.46
CA LEU A 114 -0.63 -26.24 5.85
C LEU A 114 -1.08 -24.92 6.49
N ALA A 115 -1.06 -23.82 5.74
CA ALA A 115 -1.50 -22.51 6.24
C ALA A 115 -3.03 -22.46 6.44
N GLU A 116 -3.82 -23.02 5.53
CA GLU A 116 -5.30 -23.08 5.66
C GLU A 116 -5.73 -24.00 6.80
N SER A 117 -4.99 -25.09 7.04
CA SER A 117 -5.14 -25.95 8.21
C SER A 117 -4.61 -25.32 9.51
N LYS A 118 -4.10 -24.08 9.47
CA LYS A 118 -3.53 -23.35 10.61
C LYS A 118 -2.34 -24.05 11.28
N ILE A 119 -1.68 -24.97 10.58
CA ILE A 119 -0.49 -25.68 11.06
C ILE A 119 0.73 -24.76 11.02
N ILE A 120 0.82 -23.93 9.98
CA ILE A 120 1.88 -22.93 9.82
C ILE A 120 1.29 -21.52 9.74
N LYS A 121 2.07 -20.54 10.18
CA LYS A 121 1.74 -19.12 10.05
C LYS A 121 2.49 -18.52 8.87
N LEU A 122 1.79 -17.77 8.04
CA LEU A 122 2.39 -17.00 6.95
C LEU A 122 2.77 -15.61 7.43
N TYR A 123 3.84 -15.06 6.86
CA TYR A 123 4.13 -13.65 7.01
C TYR A 123 2.95 -12.84 6.48
N SER A 124 2.51 -11.86 7.27
CA SER A 124 1.53 -10.89 6.83
C SER A 124 2.11 -9.50 7.08
N PRO A 125 2.39 -8.72 6.02
CA PRO A 125 2.94 -7.38 6.16
C PRO A 125 1.95 -6.37 6.76
N LEU A 126 0.65 -6.66 6.72
CA LEU A 126 -0.44 -5.78 7.17
C LEU A 126 -1.25 -6.33 8.35
N VAL A 127 -0.96 -7.54 8.84
CA VAL A 127 -1.53 -7.93 10.13
C VAL A 127 -0.88 -7.00 11.13
N ILE A 128 -1.72 -6.23 11.83
CA ILE A 128 -1.44 -5.64 13.14
C ILE A 128 -0.72 -6.72 13.93
N MET A 129 0.61 -6.73 13.84
CA MET A 129 1.40 -7.70 14.58
C MET A 129 1.13 -7.28 16.01
N GLY A 130 0.38 -8.11 16.74
CA GLY A 130 0.04 -7.78 18.12
C GLY A 130 1.29 -7.31 18.85
N ARG A 131 1.17 -6.16 19.52
CA ARG A 131 2.13 -5.53 20.44
C ARG A 131 3.55 -6.12 20.36
N GLY A 132 4.25 -5.81 19.28
CA GLY A 132 5.61 -6.32 19.04
C GLY A 132 6.61 -5.17 18.85
N ASN A 133 7.87 -5.39 19.20
CA ASN A 133 8.91 -4.35 19.10
C ASN A 133 9.36 -4.05 17.65
N ASN A 134 8.89 -4.81 16.65
CA ASN A 134 9.38 -4.77 15.27
C ASN A 134 8.30 -4.30 14.25
N GLU A 135 7.52 -3.29 14.62
CA GLU A 135 6.47 -2.70 13.76
C GLU A 135 7.03 -1.55 12.90
N ASP A 136 7.48 -1.86 11.67
CA ASP A 136 7.79 -0.87 10.63
C ASP A 136 6.98 -1.18 9.36
N TRP A 137 6.08 -0.26 9.03
CA TRP A 137 5.09 -0.41 7.97
C TRP A 137 5.58 0.03 6.59
N ARG A 138 6.79 0.60 6.47
CA ARG A 138 7.30 1.11 5.19
C ARG A 138 7.35 0.03 4.13
N GLU A 139 7.94 -1.12 4.43
CA GLU A 139 8.02 -2.25 3.50
C GLU A 139 6.62 -2.74 3.07
N ALA A 140 5.68 -2.78 4.01
CA ALA A 140 4.30 -3.19 3.73
C ALA A 140 3.60 -2.22 2.76
N HIS A 141 3.74 -0.92 2.95
CA HIS A 141 3.14 0.08 2.05
C HIS A 141 3.82 0.13 0.68
N ILE A 142 5.15 -0.03 0.63
CA ILE A 142 5.92 -0.05 -0.62
C ILE A 142 5.56 -1.29 -1.46
N THR A 143 5.38 -2.45 -0.84
CA THR A 143 5.28 -3.74 -1.55
C THR A 143 3.89 -4.39 -1.55
N GLY A 144 3.02 -4.08 -0.59
CA GLY A 144 1.79 -4.84 -0.35
C GLY A 144 0.51 -4.19 -0.90
N GLU A 145 0.48 -2.88 -1.10
CA GLU A 145 -0.79 -2.18 -1.37
C GLU A 145 -1.02 -1.84 -2.85
N LYS A 146 -2.23 -2.17 -3.33
CA LYS A 146 -2.64 -1.96 -4.72
C LYS A 146 -3.05 -0.51 -5.03
N SER A 147 -3.43 0.26 -4.02
CA SER A 147 -3.80 1.67 -4.12
C SER A 147 -2.59 2.60 -3.97
N LYS A 148 -1.38 2.05 -3.83
CA LYS A 148 -0.13 2.80 -3.65
C LYS A 148 0.93 2.36 -4.66
N VAL A 149 1.69 3.33 -5.16
CA VAL A 149 2.84 3.11 -6.05
C VAL A 149 4.12 3.53 -5.37
N PHE A 150 5.23 2.92 -5.79
CA PHE A 150 6.56 3.32 -5.36
C PHE A 150 6.84 4.78 -5.72
N ASP A 151 7.44 5.51 -4.78
CA ASP A 151 7.97 6.85 -4.99
C ASP A 151 9.37 6.95 -4.36
N PRO A 152 10.40 7.43 -5.07
CA PRO A 152 11.76 7.45 -4.53
C PRO A 152 11.96 8.51 -3.44
N VAL A 153 11.09 9.52 -3.34
CA VAL A 153 11.18 10.61 -2.36
C VAL A 153 10.25 10.36 -1.19
N LEU A 154 9.00 9.96 -1.47
CA LEU A 154 7.97 9.72 -0.46
C LEU A 154 7.89 8.26 -0.01
N PHE A 155 8.75 7.40 -0.57
CA PHE A 155 8.78 5.93 -0.42
C PHE A 155 7.59 5.22 -1.11
N TRP A 156 6.39 5.72 -0.88
CA TRP A 156 5.19 5.37 -1.62
C TRP A 156 4.26 6.58 -1.73
N LYS A 157 3.41 6.59 -2.75
CA LYS A 157 2.34 7.58 -2.91
C LYS A 157 1.05 6.93 -3.40
N PRO A 158 -0.10 7.59 -3.20
CA PRO A 158 -1.37 7.20 -3.81
C PRO A 158 -1.25 6.93 -5.32
N ALA A 159 -1.85 5.83 -5.77
CA ALA A 159 -2.03 5.53 -7.18
C ALA A 159 -3.26 6.26 -7.72
N ASP A 160 -3.33 6.51 -9.04
CA ASP A 160 -4.59 6.89 -9.72
C ASP A 160 -5.55 5.70 -9.73
N LYS A 161 -6.13 5.43 -8.57
CA LYS A 161 -6.98 4.28 -8.30
C LYS A 161 -7.73 4.49 -7.00
N TYR A 162 -9.01 4.14 -7.02
CA TYR A 162 -9.86 4.12 -5.84
C TYR A 162 -9.14 3.49 -4.62
N PRO A 163 -9.19 4.15 -3.44
CA PRO A 163 -10.03 5.31 -3.10
C PRO A 163 -9.44 6.68 -3.47
N TYR A 164 -8.25 6.74 -4.07
CA TYR A 164 -7.61 8.00 -4.44
C TYR A 164 -7.99 8.40 -5.87
N ASN A 165 -8.10 9.71 -6.08
CA ASN A 165 -8.29 10.28 -7.40
C ASN A 165 -6.97 10.43 -8.15
N LYS A 166 -7.04 10.92 -9.40
CA LYS A 166 -5.88 11.08 -10.30
C LYS A 166 -4.77 12.00 -9.79
N TYR A 167 -5.02 12.80 -8.76
CA TYR A 167 -4.04 13.66 -8.10
C TYR A 167 -3.55 13.10 -6.76
N GLY A 168 -4.00 11.89 -6.39
CA GLY A 168 -3.62 11.25 -5.15
C GLY A 168 -4.29 11.84 -3.91
N PHE A 169 -5.44 12.50 -4.06
CA PHE A 169 -6.30 12.91 -2.93
C PHE A 169 -7.48 11.95 -2.81
N LYS A 170 -8.03 11.81 -1.60
CA LYS A 170 -9.32 11.15 -1.41
C LYS A 170 -10.49 12.11 -1.60
N GLY A 171 -11.58 11.62 -2.19
CA GLY A 171 -12.80 12.38 -2.43
C GLY A 171 -12.82 13.12 -3.77
N ASP A 172 -13.48 14.28 -3.78
CA ASP A 172 -13.86 15.00 -5.00
C ASP A 172 -12.63 15.49 -5.78
N VAL A 173 -12.81 15.66 -7.10
CA VAL A 173 -11.73 16.12 -7.99
C VAL A 173 -11.92 17.60 -8.31
N PHE A 174 -10.99 18.43 -7.84
CA PHE A 174 -10.98 19.86 -8.15
C PHE A 174 -10.03 20.17 -9.31
N ALA A 175 -10.31 21.25 -10.05
CA ALA A 175 -9.41 21.75 -11.08
C ALA A 175 -8.17 22.39 -10.45
N LYS A 176 -6.99 22.30 -11.09
CA LYS A 176 -5.78 22.97 -10.58
C LYS A 176 -5.96 24.49 -10.51
N LYS A 177 -6.59 25.08 -11.53
CA LYS A 177 -7.02 26.48 -11.52
C LYS A 177 -8.12 26.67 -10.47
N LYS A 178 -7.85 27.53 -9.49
CA LYS A 178 -8.75 27.84 -8.37
C LYS A 178 -10.03 28.53 -8.84
N SER A 179 -11.17 28.08 -8.33
CA SER A 179 -12.51 28.57 -8.66
C SER A 179 -12.88 29.89 -7.97
N GLY A 180 -11.99 30.44 -7.15
CA GLY A 180 -12.28 31.57 -6.23
C GLY A 180 -12.71 31.12 -4.84
N LYS A 181 -13.13 29.86 -4.66
CA LYS A 181 -13.35 29.26 -3.34
C LYS A 181 -12.03 29.08 -2.58
N LYS A 182 -12.11 29.14 -1.25
CA LYS A 182 -10.97 28.81 -0.39
C LYS A 182 -10.70 27.30 -0.44
N ARG A 183 -9.42 26.93 -0.44
CA ARG A 183 -8.90 25.56 -0.45
C ARG A 183 -8.40 25.17 0.92
N ILE A 184 -8.93 24.10 1.46
CA ILE A 184 -8.51 23.53 2.74
C ILE A 184 -7.86 22.18 2.46
N PHE A 185 -6.61 22.03 2.90
CA PHE A 185 -5.85 20.79 2.78
C PHE A 185 -5.69 20.13 4.14
N PHE A 186 -5.97 18.83 4.19
CA PHE A 186 -5.69 17.99 5.35
C PHE A 186 -4.53 17.06 5.02
N TYR A 187 -3.34 17.40 5.54
CA TYR A 187 -2.16 16.53 5.48
C TYR A 187 -2.07 15.71 6.75
N GLY A 188 -1.88 14.41 6.60
CA GLY A 188 -1.71 13.51 7.73
C GLY A 188 -1.51 12.07 7.33
N ASP A 189 -1.62 11.20 8.33
CA ASP A 189 -1.43 9.77 8.20
C ASP A 189 -2.76 9.02 7.95
N SER A 190 -2.89 7.79 8.47
CA SER A 190 -4.06 6.93 8.34
C SER A 190 -5.34 7.50 8.96
N ASN A 191 -5.27 8.34 10.00
CA ASN A 191 -6.48 9.01 10.51
C ASN A 191 -6.97 10.08 9.53
N THR A 192 -6.06 10.79 8.86
CA THR A 192 -6.46 11.76 7.84
C THR A 192 -6.96 11.05 6.59
N ASP A 193 -6.23 10.03 6.14
CA ASP A 193 -6.58 9.16 5.02
C ASP A 193 -7.99 8.57 5.23
N GLY A 194 -8.29 8.11 6.45
CA GLY A 194 -9.56 7.52 6.82
C GLY A 194 -9.88 6.23 6.07
N GLN A 195 -11.08 5.72 6.27
CA GLN A 195 -11.63 4.65 5.43
C GLN A 195 -12.15 5.27 4.13
N ASP A 196 -12.32 4.48 3.07
CA ASP A 196 -12.56 4.97 1.70
C ASP A 196 -13.52 6.17 1.61
N GLU A 197 -14.78 5.99 2.05
CA GLU A 197 -15.82 7.03 2.06
C GLU A 197 -16.11 7.58 3.47
N VAL A 198 -15.24 7.28 4.43
CA VAL A 198 -15.42 7.67 5.83
C VAL A 198 -14.11 8.28 6.35
N SER A 199 -14.04 9.60 6.25
CA SER A 199 -12.96 10.43 6.79
C SER A 199 -13.55 11.75 7.30
N TYR A 200 -12.87 12.40 8.25
CA TYR A 200 -13.32 13.70 8.74
C TYR A 200 -13.30 14.76 7.62
N ALA A 201 -12.36 14.68 6.66
CA ALA A 201 -12.32 15.58 5.52
C ALA A 201 -13.59 15.48 4.64
N LYS A 202 -14.08 14.25 4.39
CA LYS A 202 -15.34 14.04 3.66
C LYS A 202 -16.53 14.60 4.43
N PHE A 203 -16.56 14.44 5.75
CA PHE A 203 -17.62 15.02 6.58
C PHE A 203 -17.57 16.55 6.61
N VAL A 204 -16.38 17.16 6.72
CA VAL A 204 -16.22 18.62 6.59
C VAL A 204 -16.75 19.12 5.24
N GLN A 205 -16.40 18.44 4.14
CA GLN A 205 -16.92 18.79 2.80
C GLN A 205 -18.45 18.71 2.77
N SER A 206 -19.06 17.70 3.39
CA SER A 206 -20.52 17.56 3.46
C SER A 206 -21.22 18.63 4.32
N MET A 207 -20.54 19.16 5.34
CA MET A 207 -21.07 20.22 6.21
C MET A 207 -20.86 21.62 5.62
N LYS A 208 -19.96 21.78 4.64
CA LYS A 208 -19.54 23.07 4.06
C LYS A 208 -19.53 23.07 2.53
N ILE A 209 -20.44 22.31 1.90
CA ILE A 209 -20.45 21.99 0.45
C ILE A 209 -20.11 23.18 -0.46
N ASP A 210 -20.64 24.37 -0.16
CA ASP A 210 -20.49 25.52 -1.05
C ASP A 210 -19.35 26.48 -0.69
N SER A 211 -18.78 26.38 0.51
CA SER A 211 -17.85 27.38 1.03
C SER A 211 -16.39 27.10 0.69
N PHE A 212 -16.01 25.83 0.55
CA PHE A 212 -14.62 25.41 0.43
C PHE A 212 -14.42 24.28 -0.58
N GLU A 213 -13.23 24.23 -1.19
CA GLU A 213 -12.68 23.05 -1.86
C GLU A 213 -11.85 22.27 -0.82
N ILE A 214 -12.30 21.08 -0.42
CA ILE A 214 -11.65 20.27 0.62
C ILE A 214 -10.78 19.17 -0.01
N PHE A 215 -9.50 19.16 0.35
CA PHE A 215 -8.53 18.18 -0.12
C PHE A 215 -8.12 17.26 1.03
N ASN A 216 -8.47 15.99 0.93
CA ASN A 216 -7.90 14.96 1.80
C ASN A 216 -6.57 14.48 1.21
N ALA A 217 -5.47 15.00 1.75
CA ALA A 217 -4.09 14.65 1.39
C ALA A 217 -3.46 13.64 2.36
N GLY A 218 -4.27 13.00 3.21
CA GLY A 218 -3.83 11.96 4.12
C GLY A 218 -3.40 10.69 3.40
N VAL A 219 -2.35 10.05 3.91
CA VAL A 219 -1.86 8.77 3.39
C VAL A 219 -1.44 7.87 4.54
N ALA A 220 -2.07 6.70 4.64
CA ALA A 220 -1.76 5.73 5.67
C ALA A 220 -0.27 5.34 5.67
N GLY A 221 0.33 5.41 6.86
CA GLY A 221 1.73 5.09 7.14
C GLY A 221 2.71 6.26 6.98
N TRP A 222 2.29 7.42 6.50
CA TRP A 222 3.19 8.59 6.40
C TRP A 222 3.46 9.19 7.78
N SER A 223 4.69 9.67 7.96
CA SER A 223 5.14 10.50 9.08
C SER A 223 5.16 11.98 8.65
N SER A 224 5.47 12.88 9.58
CA SER A 224 5.63 14.32 9.29
C SER A 224 6.65 14.59 8.18
N TYR A 225 7.64 13.71 8.00
CA TYR A 225 8.65 13.82 6.96
C TYR A 225 8.03 13.76 5.55
N GLN A 226 7.24 12.72 5.23
CA GLN A 226 6.57 12.64 3.93
C GLN A 226 5.50 13.73 3.80
N GLY A 227 4.80 14.05 4.89
CA GLY A 227 3.83 15.14 4.94
C GLY A 227 4.41 16.48 4.49
N LEU A 228 5.54 16.87 5.06
CA LEU A 228 6.26 18.10 4.69
C LEU A 228 6.70 18.06 3.23
N LYS A 229 7.34 16.96 2.80
CA LYS A 229 7.87 16.84 1.43
C LYS A 229 6.76 16.97 0.38
N ARG A 230 5.61 16.32 0.59
CA ARG A 230 4.45 16.46 -0.30
C ARG A 230 3.93 17.89 -0.31
N PHE A 231 3.70 18.47 0.87
CA PHE A 231 3.16 19.82 0.98
C PHE A 231 4.01 20.83 0.19
N LEU A 232 5.34 20.81 0.40
CA LEU A 232 6.26 21.71 -0.29
C LEU A 232 6.30 21.47 -1.80
N SER A 233 6.18 20.23 -2.27
CA SER A 233 6.21 19.92 -3.71
C SER A 233 4.92 20.29 -4.45
N GLU A 234 3.80 20.30 -3.74
CA GLU A 234 2.46 20.46 -4.33
C GLU A 234 1.88 21.87 -4.12
N TYR A 235 2.49 22.70 -3.25
CA TYR A 235 2.00 24.03 -2.92
C TYR A 235 1.75 24.92 -4.16
N ASP A 236 2.73 25.06 -5.05
CA ASP A 236 2.64 26.01 -6.17
C ASP A 236 1.48 25.67 -7.14
N GLU A 237 1.19 24.38 -7.24
CA GLU A 237 0.13 23.85 -8.09
C GLU A 237 -1.26 24.10 -7.49
N TRP A 238 -1.41 23.89 -6.19
CA TRP A 238 -2.73 23.87 -5.54
C TRP A 238 -3.08 25.13 -4.76
N ARG A 239 -2.10 25.91 -4.31
CA ARG A 239 -2.29 27.19 -3.59
C ARG A 239 -3.35 27.10 -2.47
N PRO A 240 -3.12 26.26 -1.45
CA PRO A 240 -3.99 26.15 -0.28
C PRO A 240 -4.13 27.50 0.43
N ASP A 241 -5.31 27.76 1.02
CA ASP A 241 -5.52 28.90 1.93
C ASP A 241 -5.41 28.46 3.39
N VAL A 242 -5.77 27.20 3.66
CA VAL A 242 -5.73 26.60 4.99
C VAL A 242 -5.10 25.22 4.89
N VAL A 243 -4.17 24.93 5.79
CA VAL A 243 -3.48 23.66 5.93
C VAL A 243 -3.68 23.15 7.34
N PHE A 244 -4.26 21.97 7.46
CA PHE A 244 -4.27 21.17 8.68
C PHE A 244 -3.18 20.10 8.57
N PHE A 245 -2.34 19.99 9.59
CA PHE A 245 -1.19 19.09 9.63
C PHE A 245 -1.30 18.16 10.85
N SER A 246 -1.46 16.86 10.62
CA SER A 246 -1.73 15.86 11.68
C SER A 246 -0.87 14.61 11.54
N PHE A 247 0.24 14.58 12.27
CA PHE A 247 1.22 13.48 12.30
C PHE A 247 1.66 13.19 13.75
N GLY A 248 2.45 12.14 13.98
CA GLY A 248 2.97 11.78 15.31
C GLY A 248 2.99 10.27 15.57
N TRP A 249 1.96 9.52 15.16
CA TRP A 249 1.92 8.06 15.35
C TRP A 249 3.02 7.34 14.56
N ASN A 250 3.14 7.65 13.27
CA ASN A 250 4.15 7.03 12.43
C ASN A 250 5.55 7.60 12.64
N ASP A 251 5.66 8.80 13.20
CA ASP A 251 6.90 9.46 13.55
C ASP A 251 7.61 8.71 14.68
N CYS A 252 6.88 8.42 15.75
CA CYS A 252 7.39 7.65 16.89
C CYS A 252 7.47 6.14 16.62
N ALA A 253 6.89 5.62 15.53
CA ALA A 253 6.99 4.22 15.18
C ALA A 253 8.45 3.78 14.95
N ASN A 254 8.77 2.54 15.28
CA ASN A 254 10.13 2.02 15.13
C ASN A 254 10.54 1.99 13.66
N ALA A 255 11.73 2.50 13.38
CA ALA A 255 12.38 2.42 12.10
C ALA A 255 13.23 1.15 12.04
N MET A 256 12.97 0.27 11.07
CA MET A 256 13.91 -0.78 10.72
C MET A 256 15.07 -0.17 9.91
N GLY A 257 16.25 -0.14 10.51
CA GLY A 257 17.48 0.32 9.86
C GLY A 257 17.73 1.82 10.03
N ARG A 258 17.08 2.66 9.21
CA ARG A 258 17.30 4.13 9.21
C ARG A 258 16.01 4.90 9.40
N GLN A 259 16.11 6.07 10.01
CA GLN A 259 15.03 7.06 10.11
C GLN A 259 14.64 7.56 8.70
N ASP A 260 13.43 8.10 8.56
CA ASP A 260 12.85 8.50 7.28
C ASP A 260 13.72 9.54 6.54
N LYS A 261 14.36 10.48 7.26
CA LYS A 261 15.27 11.48 6.66
C LYS A 261 16.49 10.86 5.95
N GLU A 262 16.93 9.69 6.42
CA GLU A 262 18.11 8.97 5.90
C GLU A 262 17.73 7.67 5.16
N TYR A 263 16.44 7.37 5.10
CA TYR A 263 15.94 6.16 4.49
C TYR A 263 15.93 6.29 2.97
N SER A 264 16.55 5.31 2.31
CA SER A 264 16.50 5.17 0.86
C SER A 264 15.75 3.88 0.54
N PRO A 265 14.56 3.96 -0.11
CA PRO A 265 13.84 2.76 -0.45
C PRO A 265 14.62 1.95 -1.51
N PRO A 266 14.44 0.61 -1.56
CA PRO A 266 15.10 -0.21 -2.56
C PRO A 266 14.79 0.25 -4.00
N PRO A 267 15.69 0.04 -4.97
CA PRO A 267 15.43 0.34 -6.37
C PRO A 267 14.12 -0.31 -6.88
N LYS A 268 13.42 0.37 -7.79
CA LYS A 268 12.12 -0.09 -8.35
C LYS A 268 12.15 -1.53 -8.88
N VAL A 269 13.28 -1.96 -9.46
CA VAL A 269 13.45 -3.35 -9.94
C VAL A 269 13.38 -4.33 -8.77
N ILE A 270 14.05 -4.04 -7.66
CA ILE A 270 14.00 -4.86 -6.45
C ILE A 270 12.58 -4.88 -5.89
N ILE A 271 11.90 -3.73 -5.83
CA ILE A 271 10.50 -3.66 -5.37
C ILE A 271 9.57 -4.49 -6.26
N ASN A 272 9.75 -4.47 -7.58
CA ASN A 272 8.96 -5.28 -8.49
C ASN A 272 9.18 -6.78 -8.27
N VAL A 273 10.44 -7.18 -8.05
CA VAL A 273 10.78 -8.57 -7.69
C VAL A 273 10.15 -8.95 -6.35
N GLN A 274 10.25 -8.10 -5.32
CA GLN A 274 9.60 -8.33 -4.02
C GLN A 274 8.08 -8.45 -4.16
N ARG A 275 7.43 -7.51 -4.86
CA ARG A 275 5.99 -7.53 -5.17
C ARG A 275 5.55 -8.79 -5.90
N PHE A 276 6.41 -9.33 -6.76
CA PHE A 276 6.17 -10.60 -7.43
C PHE A 276 6.29 -11.77 -6.45
N LEU A 277 7.37 -11.85 -5.68
CA LEU A 277 7.64 -12.92 -4.73
C LEU A 277 6.62 -12.99 -3.58
N LEU A 278 6.13 -11.83 -3.10
CA LEU A 278 5.14 -11.76 -2.02
C LEU A 278 3.75 -12.28 -2.42
N GLN A 279 3.52 -12.60 -3.70
CA GLN A 279 2.29 -13.27 -4.16
C GLN A 279 2.25 -14.76 -3.79
N TYR A 280 3.38 -15.32 -3.34
CA TYR A 280 3.53 -16.75 -3.09
C TYR A 280 3.54 -17.04 -1.59
N LYS A 281 2.71 -17.97 -1.14
CA LYS A 281 2.63 -18.39 0.26
C LYS A 281 3.94 -19.00 0.74
N THR A 282 4.67 -19.72 -0.12
CA THR A 282 6.03 -20.21 0.16
C THR A 282 6.97 -19.07 0.55
N THR A 283 7.02 -17.99 -0.22
CA THR A 283 7.78 -16.79 0.12
C THR A 283 7.35 -16.23 1.48
N LEU A 284 6.05 -16.08 1.72
CA LEU A 284 5.53 -15.58 3.00
C LEU A 284 5.89 -16.50 4.17
N PHE A 285 5.91 -17.82 3.97
CA PHE A 285 6.34 -18.78 4.97
C PHE A 285 7.83 -18.64 5.31
N PHE A 286 8.71 -18.57 4.30
CA PHE A 286 10.14 -18.37 4.52
C PHE A 286 10.44 -17.03 5.19
N LEU A 287 9.76 -15.94 4.80
CA LEU A 287 9.89 -14.65 5.46
C LEU A 287 9.48 -14.72 6.94
N ASN A 288 8.44 -15.49 7.27
CA ASN A 288 8.03 -15.69 8.66
C ASN A 288 9.09 -16.43 9.50
N LEU A 289 9.80 -17.40 8.90
CA LEU A 289 10.91 -18.08 9.57
C LEU A 289 12.09 -17.12 9.80
N ILE A 290 12.50 -16.37 8.78
CA ILE A 290 13.63 -15.43 8.85
C ILE A 290 13.36 -14.29 9.85
N LYS A 291 12.12 -13.78 9.92
CA LYS A 291 11.77 -12.72 10.87
C LYS A 291 11.80 -13.17 12.33
N LYS A 292 11.53 -14.46 12.61
CA LYS A 292 11.52 -14.99 13.98
C LYS A 292 12.89 -14.90 14.65
N ASP A 293 13.97 -14.98 13.87
CA ASP A 293 15.35 -14.90 14.37
C ASP A 293 15.85 -13.47 14.61
N LYS A 294 15.14 -12.44 14.12
CA LYS A 294 15.50 -11.02 14.30
C LYS A 294 14.77 -10.34 15.46
N ALA A 295 14.08 -11.07 16.33
CA ALA A 295 13.31 -10.48 17.43
C ALA A 295 14.13 -10.05 18.65
N ASN A 296 15.47 -10.17 18.62
CA ASN A 296 16.33 -9.83 19.75
C ASN A 296 16.81 -8.36 19.69
N SER A 297 16.38 -7.60 20.70
CA SER A 297 16.89 -6.28 21.15
C SER A 297 17.28 -5.27 20.07
N TYR A 298 16.29 -4.63 19.44
CA TYR A 298 16.55 -3.33 18.81
C TYR A 298 16.39 -2.22 19.85
N GLU A 299 17.41 -1.38 19.96
CA GLU A 299 17.29 -0.07 20.60
C GLU A 299 16.18 0.72 19.90
N TYR A 300 15.38 1.46 20.67
CA TYR A 300 14.29 2.27 20.11
C TYR A 300 14.86 3.32 19.17
N LEU A 301 14.44 3.26 17.90
CA LEU A 301 14.84 4.21 16.86
C LEU A 301 13.55 4.69 16.17
N PRO A 302 13.08 5.92 16.41
CA PRO A 302 11.86 6.40 15.78
C PRO A 302 12.09 6.68 14.29
N ARG A 303 11.06 6.50 13.47
CA ARG A 303 11.08 6.87 12.04
C ARG A 303 11.38 8.34 11.83
N VAL A 304 10.93 9.22 12.70
CA VAL A 304 11.31 10.63 12.72
C VAL A 304 11.68 10.96 14.14
N SER A 305 12.88 11.49 14.41
CA SER A 305 13.25 11.91 15.77
C SER A 305 12.34 13.03 16.26
N LYS A 306 12.32 13.28 17.57
CA LYS A 306 11.58 14.41 18.14
C LYS A 306 12.05 15.74 17.54
N GLU A 307 13.37 15.86 17.33
CA GLU A 307 14.02 17.04 16.76
C GLU A 307 13.62 17.24 15.30
N ASP A 308 13.67 16.18 14.48
CA ASP A 308 13.21 16.26 13.08
C ASP A 308 11.69 16.46 12.98
N TYR A 309 10.89 15.96 13.94
CA TYR A 309 9.45 16.18 13.99
C TYR A 309 9.12 17.66 14.22
N ILE A 310 9.81 18.30 15.18
CA ILE A 310 9.73 19.75 15.41
C ILE A 310 10.14 20.51 14.15
N GLU A 311 11.29 20.15 13.57
CA GLU A 311 11.82 20.82 12.38
C GLU A 311 10.86 20.69 11.19
N ASN A 312 10.25 19.53 10.99
CA ASN A 312 9.30 19.31 9.90
C ASN A 312 8.08 20.23 10.02
N ILE A 313 7.52 20.34 11.24
CA ILE A 313 6.32 21.16 11.50
C ILE A 313 6.67 22.64 11.46
N ASN A 314 7.79 23.05 12.05
CA ASN A 314 8.23 24.43 12.02
C ASN A 314 8.53 24.88 10.57
N THR A 315 9.17 24.04 9.76
CA THR A 315 9.40 24.32 8.33
C THR A 315 8.08 24.54 7.59
N ALA A 316 7.09 23.65 7.78
CA ALA A 316 5.77 23.81 7.17
C ALA A 316 5.07 25.09 7.63
N TYR A 317 5.17 25.41 8.93
CA TYR A 317 4.58 26.60 9.53
C TYR A 317 5.20 27.88 8.97
N GLN A 318 6.53 28.02 8.97
CA GLN A 318 7.21 29.21 8.44
C GLN A 318 6.87 29.40 6.96
N PHE A 319 6.90 28.32 6.18
CA PHE A 319 6.53 28.35 4.77
C PHE A 319 5.10 28.89 4.56
N CYS A 320 4.15 28.44 5.40
CA CYS A 320 2.76 28.92 5.38
C CYS A 320 2.65 30.39 5.79
N ARG A 321 3.31 30.78 6.89
CA ARG A 321 3.28 32.13 7.46
C ARG A 321 3.78 33.16 6.44
N GLU A 322 4.90 32.90 5.78
CA GLU A 322 5.48 33.77 4.73
C GLU A 322 4.53 34.00 3.55
N ARG A 323 3.58 33.08 3.32
CA ARG A 323 2.67 33.09 2.17
C ARG A 323 1.23 33.43 2.55
N GLY A 324 0.98 33.80 3.80
CA GLY A 324 -0.36 34.10 4.31
C GLY A 324 -1.30 32.90 4.27
N ILE A 325 -0.76 31.67 4.33
CA ILE A 325 -1.54 30.44 4.44
C ILE A 325 -1.80 30.18 5.91
N GLN A 326 -3.03 29.89 6.27
CA GLN A 326 -3.33 29.52 7.64
C GLN A 326 -2.88 28.09 7.90
N PHE A 327 -2.04 27.88 8.92
CA PHE A 327 -1.51 26.58 9.30
C PHE A 327 -2.02 26.19 10.67
N ILE A 328 -2.59 24.99 10.79
CA ILE A 328 -3.16 24.45 12.03
C ILE A 328 -2.60 23.06 12.25
N VAL A 329 -2.21 22.77 13.49
CA VAL A 329 -1.71 21.45 13.89
C VAL A 329 -2.76 20.70 14.72
N LEU A 330 -2.75 19.37 14.60
CA LEU A 330 -3.64 18.48 15.34
C LEU A 330 -2.81 17.47 16.11
N THR A 331 -3.03 17.39 17.42
CA THR A 331 -2.48 16.29 18.23
C THR A 331 -3.07 14.95 17.80
N ARG A 332 -2.42 13.86 18.22
CA ARG A 332 -2.79 12.51 17.82
C ARG A 332 -3.64 11.82 18.88
N PRO A 333 -4.80 11.28 18.51
CA PRO A 333 -5.67 10.63 19.47
C PRO A 333 -5.14 9.23 19.86
N TYR A 334 -5.49 8.78 21.05
CA TYR A 334 -5.29 7.40 21.52
C TYR A 334 -6.31 7.07 22.62
N VAL A 335 -6.60 5.77 22.80
CA VAL A 335 -7.52 5.27 23.85
C VAL A 335 -6.83 4.86 25.16
N TYR A 336 -5.50 4.97 25.23
CA TYR A 336 -4.73 4.48 26.36
C TYR A 336 -4.74 5.42 27.57
N GLU A 337 -4.83 4.83 28.77
CA GLU A 337 -4.61 5.51 30.04
C GLU A 337 -3.11 5.71 30.34
N ALA A 338 -2.77 6.65 31.23
CA ALA A 338 -1.37 6.94 31.59
C ALA A 338 -0.57 5.69 32.02
N LYS A 339 -1.19 4.80 32.82
CA LYS A 339 -0.59 3.55 33.31
C LYS A 339 -0.21 2.57 32.19
N PHE A 340 -0.90 2.63 31.05
CA PHE A 340 -0.55 1.80 29.89
C PHE A 340 0.87 2.13 29.40
N PHE A 341 1.21 3.42 29.31
CA PHE A 341 2.48 3.86 28.74
C PHE A 341 3.68 3.55 29.64
N GLU A 342 3.48 3.44 30.95
CA GLU A 342 4.54 3.02 31.89
C GLU A 342 4.99 1.57 31.68
N THR A 343 4.08 0.73 31.18
CA THR A 343 4.29 -0.72 31.06
C THR A 343 4.43 -1.20 29.61
N ASP A 344 4.09 -0.35 28.63
CA ASP A 344 4.23 -0.68 27.22
C ASP A 344 5.70 -0.69 26.79
N SER A 345 6.14 -1.80 26.21
CA SER A 345 7.49 -1.99 25.68
C SER A 345 7.61 -1.59 24.20
N THR A 346 6.49 -1.25 23.56
CA THR A 346 6.45 -0.87 22.15
C THR A 346 6.68 0.63 21.96
N PHE A 347 6.65 1.07 20.71
CA PHE A 347 6.78 2.48 20.39
C PHE A 347 5.60 3.35 20.88
N ARG A 348 4.45 2.73 21.19
CA ARG A 348 3.20 3.45 21.54
C ARG A 348 3.36 4.31 22.78
N ARG A 349 4.26 3.93 23.71
CA ARG A 349 4.67 4.75 24.87
C ARG A 349 5.21 6.14 24.53
N PHE A 350 5.65 6.35 23.30
CA PHE A 350 6.18 7.64 22.87
C PHE A 350 5.12 8.56 22.23
N VAL A 351 3.91 8.09 21.94
CA VAL A 351 2.85 8.95 21.37
C VAL A 351 2.54 10.16 22.26
N PRO A 352 2.42 10.03 23.60
CA PRO A 352 2.24 11.19 24.48
C PRO A 352 3.37 12.22 24.37
N LEU A 353 4.63 11.77 24.24
CA LEU A 353 5.78 12.66 24.09
C LEU A 353 5.68 13.51 22.81
N TYR A 354 5.22 12.95 21.69
CA TYR A 354 5.07 13.69 20.43
C TYR A 354 3.89 14.67 20.48
N ASN A 355 2.80 14.31 21.15
CA ASN A 355 1.69 15.23 21.40
C ASN A 355 2.14 16.41 22.26
N GLU A 356 2.88 16.13 23.34
CA GLU A 356 3.38 17.18 24.23
C GLU A 356 4.38 18.09 23.53
N THR A 357 5.29 17.50 22.74
CA THR A 357 6.22 18.26 21.89
C THR A 357 5.47 19.19 20.93
N LEU A 358 4.36 18.72 20.34
CA LEU A 358 3.55 19.53 19.46
C LEU A 358 2.86 20.69 20.18
N ARG A 359 2.37 20.46 21.41
CA ARG A 359 1.75 21.51 22.24
C ARG A 359 2.75 22.61 22.57
N ILE A 360 3.92 22.22 23.09
CA ILE A 360 5.00 23.17 23.43
C ILE A 360 5.39 23.98 22.19
N LEU A 361 5.65 23.32 21.06
CA LEU A 361 6.00 23.99 19.81
C LEU A 361 4.91 24.99 19.37
N ALA A 362 3.65 24.58 19.48
CA ALA A 362 2.51 25.41 19.09
C ALA A 362 2.34 26.63 19.99
N GLU A 363 2.51 26.46 21.31
CA GLU A 363 2.48 27.55 22.29
C GLU A 363 3.62 28.54 22.04
N GLU A 364 4.87 28.06 21.95
CA GLU A 364 6.06 28.90 21.76
C GLU A 364 6.01 29.74 20.47
N ASN A 365 5.42 29.18 19.40
CA ASN A 365 5.38 29.82 18.08
C ASN A 365 4.02 30.44 17.74
N ASN A 366 3.05 30.41 18.67
CA ASN A 366 1.66 30.81 18.44
C ASN A 366 1.06 30.13 17.18
N ILE A 367 1.32 28.83 17.02
CA ILE A 367 0.71 28.01 15.97
C ILE A 367 -0.66 27.59 16.47
N PRO A 368 -1.74 27.85 15.71
CA PRO A 368 -3.05 27.37 16.10
C PRO A 368 -3.09 25.83 16.19
N LEU A 369 -3.65 25.32 17.29
CA LEU A 369 -3.68 23.89 17.61
C LEU A 369 -5.11 23.45 17.95
N ILE A 370 -5.52 22.31 17.39
CA ILE A 370 -6.71 21.58 17.83
C ILE A 370 -6.22 20.36 18.60
N ASP A 371 -6.49 20.32 19.91
CA ASP A 371 -6.05 19.21 20.76
C ASP A 371 -7.01 18.02 20.68
N VAL A 372 -6.88 17.27 19.59
CA VAL A 372 -7.67 16.07 19.34
C VAL A 372 -7.47 15.02 20.43
N GLN A 373 -6.26 14.89 20.99
CA GLN A 373 -6.02 13.93 22.07
C GLN A 373 -6.87 14.26 23.30
N MET A 374 -6.87 15.52 23.76
CA MET A 374 -7.68 15.92 24.91
C MET A 374 -9.18 15.79 24.61
N GLU A 375 -9.61 16.20 23.43
CA GLU A 375 -11.02 16.13 23.03
C GLU A 375 -11.57 14.70 23.09
N PHE A 376 -10.75 13.72 22.73
CA PHE A 376 -11.16 12.31 22.66
C PHE A 376 -10.74 11.48 23.89
N ALA A 377 -10.15 12.10 24.91
CA ALA A 377 -9.75 11.41 26.13
C ALA A 377 -10.97 10.77 26.84
N GLY A 378 -10.89 9.47 27.12
CA GLY A 378 -11.97 8.69 27.73
C GLY A 378 -13.18 8.45 26.83
N LYS A 379 -13.09 8.73 25.53
CA LYS A 379 -14.16 8.57 24.53
C LYS A 379 -13.91 7.38 23.60
N ASP A 380 -13.59 6.22 24.17
CA ASP A 380 -13.19 5.00 23.45
C ASP A 380 -14.21 4.55 22.39
N SER A 381 -15.50 4.85 22.60
CA SER A 381 -16.58 4.54 21.65
C SER A 381 -16.47 5.25 20.29
N PHE A 382 -15.57 6.23 20.15
CA PHE A 382 -15.28 6.91 18.88
C PHE A 382 -14.17 6.24 18.07
N PHE A 383 -13.57 5.15 18.57
CA PHE A 383 -12.46 4.48 17.93
C PHE A 383 -12.85 3.10 17.36
N SER A 384 -12.11 2.67 16.34
CA SER A 384 -12.15 1.31 15.80
C SER A 384 -11.03 0.44 16.36
N ASP A 385 -9.91 1.04 16.76
CA ASP A 385 -8.77 0.41 17.41
C ASP A 385 -8.12 1.39 18.40
N GLU A 386 -6.83 1.21 18.75
CA GLU A 386 -6.17 2.08 19.72
C GLU A 386 -5.99 3.54 19.30
N SER A 387 -6.12 3.84 18.01
CA SER A 387 -5.67 5.11 17.43
C SER A 387 -6.56 5.63 16.30
N HIS A 388 -7.26 4.74 15.59
CA HIS A 388 -8.07 5.08 14.44
C HIS A 388 -9.52 5.31 14.82
N PHE A 389 -10.08 6.41 14.33
CA PHE A 389 -11.49 6.70 14.51
C PHE A 389 -12.39 5.71 13.76
N ASN A 390 -13.53 5.42 14.38
CA ASN A 390 -14.68 4.87 13.67
C ASN A 390 -15.47 6.00 13.00
N ARG A 391 -16.60 5.67 12.36
CA ARG A 391 -17.44 6.67 11.66
C ARG A 391 -17.88 7.83 12.57
N ASN A 392 -18.24 7.56 13.82
CA ASN A 392 -18.67 8.58 14.77
C ASN A 392 -17.48 9.47 15.16
N GLY A 393 -16.29 8.88 15.36
CA GLY A 393 -15.05 9.62 15.63
C GLY A 393 -14.73 10.63 14.54
N TYR A 394 -14.76 10.16 13.29
CA TYR A 394 -14.54 11.03 12.14
C TYR A 394 -15.59 12.15 12.02
N LYS A 395 -16.86 11.85 12.31
CA LYS A 395 -17.92 12.87 12.26
C LYS A 395 -17.73 13.92 13.35
N HIS A 396 -17.43 13.50 14.58
CA HIS A 396 -17.20 14.42 15.71
C HIS A 396 -16.00 15.34 15.46
N LEU A 397 -14.89 14.78 14.98
CA LEU A 397 -13.72 15.60 14.61
C LEU A 397 -14.05 16.59 13.48
N ALA A 398 -14.87 16.19 12.50
CA ALA A 398 -15.31 17.08 11.45
C ALA A 398 -16.18 18.24 11.97
N GLU A 399 -17.02 18.01 12.98
CA GLU A 399 -17.84 19.06 13.62
C GLU A 399 -16.95 20.11 14.30
N ILE A 400 -15.90 19.67 15.00
CA ILE A 400 -14.91 20.55 15.65
C ILE A 400 -14.15 21.39 14.62
N ILE A 401 -13.63 20.75 13.57
CA ILE A 401 -12.93 21.44 12.48
C ILE A 401 -13.86 22.44 11.79
N THR A 402 -15.13 22.08 11.61
CA THR A 402 -16.17 22.93 10.99
C THR A 402 -16.48 24.15 11.86
N ALA A 403 -16.56 23.99 13.18
CA ALA A 403 -16.74 25.10 14.12
C ALA A 403 -15.54 26.05 14.06
N TYR A 404 -14.33 25.50 14.16
CA TYR A 404 -13.06 26.23 14.11
C TYR A 404 -12.90 27.03 12.81
N THR A 405 -13.17 26.40 11.66
CA THR A 405 -13.16 27.10 10.35
C THR A 405 -14.21 28.20 10.24
N GLY A 406 -15.37 28.03 10.88
CA GLY A 406 -16.41 29.06 10.96
C GLY A 406 -15.95 30.33 11.68
N GLU A 407 -15.25 30.17 12.81
CA GLU A 407 -14.72 31.28 13.61
C GLU A 407 -13.70 32.11 12.82
N LEU A 408 -12.80 31.45 12.10
CA LEU A 408 -11.77 32.10 11.25
C LEU A 408 -12.37 32.99 10.16
N THR A 409 -13.49 32.55 9.56
CA THR A 409 -14.23 33.39 8.60
C THR A 409 -14.84 34.63 9.26
N ARG A 410 -15.27 34.56 10.52
CA ARG A 410 -15.86 35.70 11.22
C ARG A 410 -14.81 36.72 11.65
N GLU A 411 -13.64 36.27 12.12
CA GLU A 411 -12.54 37.16 12.51
C GLU A 411 -11.91 37.86 11.32
N SER A 412 -11.67 37.16 10.22
CA SER A 412 -11.13 37.78 8.98
C SER A 412 -12.07 38.83 8.36
N LEU A 413 -13.38 38.79 8.66
CA LEU A 413 -14.34 39.83 8.27
C LEU A 413 -14.31 41.05 9.20
N LYS A 414 -13.91 40.89 10.47
CA LYS A 414 -13.76 42.01 11.42
C LYS A 414 -12.57 42.92 11.10
N PHE A 415 -11.50 42.38 10.50
CA PHE A 415 -10.33 43.16 10.07
C PHE A 415 -10.47 43.81 8.68
N LYS A 416 -11.59 43.59 7.99
CA LYS A 416 -11.89 44.18 6.67
C LYS A 416 -12.92 45.33 6.71
N LYS A 417 -13.35 45.73 7.91
CA LYS A 417 -14.07 46.99 8.16
C LYS A 417 -13.14 47.93 8.88
#